data_AF-A0A0C2Z988-F1
#
_entry.id   AF-A0A0C2Z988-F1
#
_cell.length_a   1.000
_cell.length_b   1.000
_cell.length_c   1.000
_cell.angle_alpha   90.00
_cell.angle_beta   90.00
_cell.angle_gamma   90.00
#
_symmetry.space_group_name_H-M   'P 1'
#
loop_
_entity.id
_entity.type
_entity.pdbx_description
1 polymer ?
#
loop_
_entity_poly.entity_id
_entity_poly.type
_entity_poly.pdbx_seq_one_letter_code
_entity_poly.pdbx_strand_id
1 'polypeptide(L)' 'MKIPTHKTSCVSFIKCEYCVVYKSDSQTFYIMDSNTYNSAYIQMFLLGNYDKNLFELVVSSPYSKVYKLKR' A
#
# COMPACT_ATOMS: atom_id res chain seq x y z
N MET A 1 11.03 -20.25 9.97
CA MET A 1 10.66 -18.81 9.90
C MET A 1 9.49 -18.69 8.95
N LYS A 2 8.25 -18.57 9.46
CA LYS A 2 7.02 -18.50 8.63
C LYS A 2 6.74 -17.04 8.32
N ILE A 3 6.81 -16.69 7.04
CA ILE A 3 6.43 -15.37 6.52
C ILE A 3 4.90 -15.27 6.64
N PRO A 4 4.32 -14.26 7.32
CA PRO A 4 2.87 -14.12 7.36
C PRO A 4 2.40 -13.61 5.99
N THR A 5 1.61 -14.44 5.33
CA THR A 5 0.89 -14.11 4.10
C THR A 5 -0.10 -12.97 4.37
N HIS A 6 0.03 -11.85 3.64
CA HIS A 6 -0.98 -10.80 3.59
C HIS A 6 -2.33 -11.40 3.18
N LYS A 7 -3.25 -11.59 4.13
CA LYS A 7 -4.65 -11.91 3.81
C LYS A 7 -5.35 -10.61 3.42
N THR A 8 -5.20 -10.25 2.15
CA THR A 8 -6.03 -9.22 1.52
C THR A 8 -7.36 -9.88 1.15
N SER A 9 -8.33 -9.86 2.06
CA SER A 9 -9.70 -10.29 1.75
C SER A 9 -10.40 -9.15 1.00
N CYS A 10 -10.29 -9.12 -0.33
CA CYS A 10 -11.18 -8.33 -1.16
C CYS A 10 -12.48 -9.13 -1.36
N VAL A 11 -13.51 -8.80 -0.58
CA VAL A 11 -14.86 -9.35 -0.80
C VAL A 11 -15.48 -8.55 -1.94
N SER A 12 -15.53 -9.15 -3.13
CA SER A 12 -16.03 -8.49 -4.34
C SER A 12 -17.54 -8.66 -4.47
N PHE A 13 -18.35 -7.67 -4.11
CA PHE A 13 -19.72 -7.50 -4.63
C PHE A 13 -20.10 -6.02 -4.65
N ILE A 14 -20.43 -5.52 -5.86
CA ILE A 14 -21.13 -4.27 -6.20
C ILE A 14 -20.40 -2.99 -5.74
N LYS A 15 -19.66 -2.37 -6.68
CA LYS A 15 -19.13 -0.98 -6.63
C LYS A 15 -18.59 -0.58 -5.24
N CYS A 16 -17.38 -1.04 -4.94
CA CYS A 16 -16.71 -0.84 -3.66
C CYS A 16 -16.52 0.67 -3.38
N GLU A 17 -17.44 1.27 -2.61
CA GLU A 17 -17.30 2.66 -2.16
C GLU A 17 -16.13 2.81 -1.18
N TYR A 18 -15.80 1.75 -0.43
CA TYR A 18 -14.76 1.78 0.59
C TYR A 18 -13.96 0.46 0.67
N CYS A 19 -12.64 0.60 0.68
CA CYS A 19 -11.65 -0.43 0.95
C CYS A 19 -11.12 -0.31 2.39
N VAL A 20 -10.87 -1.46 3.02
CA VAL A 20 -10.25 -1.54 4.35
C VAL A 20 -8.90 -2.25 4.23
N VAL A 21 -7.84 -1.57 4.66
CA VAL A 21 -6.47 -2.12 4.70
C VAL A 21 -6.02 -2.21 6.15
N TYR A 22 -5.59 -3.40 6.58
CA TYR A 22 -5.01 -3.60 7.90
C TYR A 22 -3.48 -3.64 7.81
N LYS A 23 -2.82 -2.74 8.54
CA LYS A 23 -1.36 -2.66 8.65
C LYS A 23 -0.94 -3.26 9.99
N SER A 24 -0.38 -4.46 9.94
CA SER A 24 -0.09 -5.25 11.14
C SER A 24 1.04 -4.69 12.01
N ASP A 25 2.02 -4.01 11.40
CA ASP A 25 3.16 -3.44 12.12
C ASP A 25 2.76 -2.30 13.06
N SER A 26 1.75 -1.52 12.69
CA SER A 26 1.20 -0.41 13.47
C SER A 26 -0.15 -0.71 14.10
N GLN A 27 -0.67 -1.94 13.93
CA GLN A 27 -2.01 -2.36 14.38
C GLN A 27 -3.12 -1.38 13.96
N THR A 28 -3.01 -0.84 12.75
CA THR A 28 -3.88 0.24 12.26
C THR A 28 -4.75 -0.25 11.11
N PHE A 29 -6.02 0.18 11.11
CA PHE A 29 -6.94 0.01 9.99
C PHE A 29 -7.07 1.32 9.22
N TYR A 30 -6.95 1.25 7.90
CA TYR A 30 -7.18 2.37 6.99
C TYR A 30 -8.46 2.09 6.21
N ILE A 31 -9.41 3.02 6.27
CA ILE A 31 -10.68 2.95 5.54
C ILE A 31 -10.64 4.08 4.50
N MET A 32 -10.82 3.77 3.22
CA MET A 32 -10.63 4.72 2.13
C MET A 32 -11.45 4.32 0.90
N ASP A 33 -11.78 5.25 0.01
CA ASP A 33 -12.44 4.90 -1.26
C ASP A 33 -11.49 4.25 -2.28
N SER A 34 -12.04 3.75 -3.39
CA SER A 34 -11.27 3.09 -4.46
C SER A 34 -10.26 4.00 -5.15
N ASN A 35 -10.54 5.28 -5.30
CA ASN A 35 -9.61 6.24 -5.93
C ASN A 35 -8.43 6.49 -4.99
N THR A 36 -8.70 6.66 -3.70
CA THR A 36 -7.68 6.81 -2.66
C THR A 36 -6.82 5.55 -2.56
N TYR A 37 -7.44 4.36 -2.61
CA TYR A 37 -6.71 3.08 -2.64
C TYR A 37 -5.73 2.99 -3.82
N ASN A 38 -6.12 3.46 -5.00
CA ASN A 38 -5.29 3.45 -6.20
C ASN A 38 -4.28 4.62 -6.28
N SER A 39 -4.29 5.54 -5.32
CA SER A 39 -3.35 6.68 -5.30
C SER A 39 -1.90 6.21 -5.14
N ALA A 40 -0.97 7.00 -5.70
CA ALA A 40 0.46 6.73 -5.57
C ALA A 40 0.92 6.65 -4.10
N TYR A 41 0.33 7.45 -3.21
CA TYR A 41 0.66 7.40 -1.80
C TYR A 41 0.31 6.04 -1.18
N ILE A 42 -0.91 5.55 -1.36
CA ILE A 42 -1.31 4.25 -0.80
C ILE A 42 -0.53 3.11 -1.44
N GLN A 43 -0.42 3.09 -2.76
CA GLN A 43 0.29 2.02 -3.46
C GLN A 43 1.77 2.00 -3.08
N MET A 44 2.48 3.13 -3.16
CA MET A 44 3.93 3.16 -2.94
C MET A 44 4.28 3.15 -1.45
N PHE A 45 3.68 4.03 -0.64
CA PHE A 45 4.03 4.16 0.78
C PHE A 45 3.43 3.03 1.62
N LEU A 46 2.09 2.89 1.63
CA LEU A 46 1.40 1.96 2.53
C LEU A 46 1.57 0.50 2.09
N LEU A 47 1.39 0.20 0.80
CA LEU A 47 1.42 -1.16 0.26
C LEU A 47 2.80 -1.58 -0.27
N GLY A 48 3.68 -0.62 -0.61
CA GLY A 48 4.99 -0.92 -1.20
C GLY A 48 4.94 -1.36 -2.67
N ASN A 49 3.81 -1.15 -3.34
CA ASN A 49 3.60 -1.42 -4.76
C ASN A 49 4.09 -0.22 -5.60
N TYR A 50 5.17 -0.41 -6.34
CA TYR A 50 5.68 0.60 -7.28
C TYR A 50 6.45 -0.07 -8.42
N ASP A 51 6.49 0.60 -9.58
CA ASP A 51 7.28 0.15 -10.72
C ASP A 51 8.77 0.45 -10.48
N LYS A 52 9.57 -0.61 -10.32
CA LYS A 52 11.02 -0.53 -10.08
C LYS A 52 11.82 -0.06 -11.30
N ASN A 53 11.22 -0.05 -12.49
CA ASN A 53 11.83 0.52 -13.69
C ASN A 53 11.70 2.05 -13.70
N LEU A 54 10.66 2.60 -13.05
CA LEU A 54 10.43 4.04 -12.95
C LEU A 54 11.01 4.64 -11.67
N PHE A 55 10.96 3.92 -10.55
CA PHE A 55 11.36 4.43 -9.24
C PHE A 55 12.40 3.55 -8.55
N GLU A 56 13.30 4.18 -7.81
CA GLU A 56 14.25 3.56 -6.89
C GLU A 56 13.92 3.98 -5.46
N LEU A 57 13.72 3.01 -4.56
CA LEU A 57 13.53 3.29 -3.14
C LEU A 57 14.88 3.62 -2.50
N VAL A 58 15.07 4.87 -2.06
CA VAL A 58 16.34 5.38 -1.52
C VAL A 58 16.33 5.38 0.01
N VAL A 59 15.18 5.70 0.60
CA VAL A 59 14.99 5.71 2.06
C VAL A 59 13.70 4.98 2.39
N SER A 60 13.76 4.07 3.35
CA SER A 60 12.60 3.36 3.89
C SER A 60 12.57 3.47 5.40
N SER A 61 11.59 4.19 5.93
CA SER A 61 11.33 4.30 7.37
C SER A 61 9.85 4.03 7.67
N PRO A 62 9.48 3.78 8.94
CA PRO A 62 8.08 3.60 9.32
C PRO A 62 7.18 4.79 8.99
N TYR A 63 7.75 6.00 8.91
CA TYR A 63 7.02 7.26 8.75
C TYR A 63 7.17 7.89 7.36
N SER A 64 8.18 7.46 6.59
CA SER A 64 8.47 8.03 5.27
C SER A 64 9.12 7.00 4.36
N LYS A 65 8.80 7.10 3.06
CA LYS A 65 9.57 6.47 1.99
C LYS A 65 9.95 7.51 0.96
N VAL A 66 11.22 7.52 0.57
CA VAL A 66 11.74 8.44 -0.44
C VAL A 66 12.10 7.65 -1.68
N TYR A 67 11.53 8.06 -2.82
CA TYR A 67 11.74 7.43 -4.11
C TYR A 67 12.44 8.40 -5.05
N LYS A 68 13.49 7.92 -5.72
CA LYS A 68 14.15 8.62 -6.83
C LYS A 68 13.51 8.18 -8.15
N LEU A 69 13.17 9.14 -8.99
CA LEU A 69 12.73 8.88 -10.37
C LEU A 69 13.95 8.50 -11.22
N LYS A 70 13.84 7.42 -12.00
CA LYS A 70 14.93 6.92 -12.86
C LYS A 70 15.00 7.56 -14.24
N ARG A 71 14.00 8.37 -14.62
CA ARG A 71 13.94 9.07 -15.91
C ARG A 71 14.80 10.33 -15.91
#